data_AF-A0A3S1Y1C0-F1
#
_entry.id   AF-A0A3S1Y1C0-F1
#
_cell.length_a   1.000
_cell.length_b   1.000
_cell.length_c   1.000
_cell.angle_alpha   90.00
_cell.angle_beta   90.00
_cell.angle_gamma   90.00
#
_symmetry.space_group_name_H-M   'P 1'
#
loop_
_entity.id
_entity.type
_entity.pdbx_description
1 polymer ?
#
loop_
_entity_poly.entity_id
_entity_poly.type
_entity_poly.pdbx_seq_one_letter_code
_entity_poly.pdbx_strand_id
1 'polypeptide(L)'
;MIVYGDHKRTQNAQQLRQAAGERAVRLNRMSHGIRRHAALVRLFISVSELVQALADVDFETCGIDTFSPRQQQGARLLVGLAAEVAKSWRSGFAVGGGIDPGLLKLLAGLDCQAEVLTGSAEGYAHYALYPESYLDAAQKSGLDANTCVIGVRSIGLGLAAMVAASIGAPAPFSVRPIGHPFHRHINADPRSITTWKNNPSARFAVVDEGPGLSGSSMHAVVVWLRELGIDTDRIHLFPSHSGGPGTEASREARETWSRCPK
;
A
#
# COMPACT_ATOMS: atom_id res chain seq x y z
N MET A 1 -26.14 10.49 13.37
CA MET A 1 -25.25 9.48 12.76
C MET A 1 -24.79 10.05 11.42
N ILE A 2 -23.55 10.53 11.34
CA ILE A 2 -22.99 10.95 10.04
C ILE A 2 -22.57 9.65 9.35
N VAL A 3 -23.33 9.24 8.35
CA VAL A 3 -22.91 8.16 7.45
C VAL A 3 -21.80 8.74 6.59
N TYR A 4 -20.54 8.46 6.95
CA TYR A 4 -19.44 8.64 6.01
C TYR A 4 -19.59 7.57 4.94
N GLY A 5 -20.27 7.93 3.85
CA GLY A 5 -20.35 7.11 2.66
C GLY A 5 -18.99 7.12 1.97
N ASP A 6 -18.51 5.93 1.66
CA ASP A 6 -17.41 5.63 0.75
C ASP A 6 -17.81 6.16 -0.65
N HIS A 7 -17.69 7.48 -0.87
CA HIS A 7 -18.15 8.17 -2.08
C HIS A 7 -17.18 7.88 -3.23
N LYS A 8 -17.22 6.65 -3.70
CA LYS A 8 -16.49 6.24 -4.89
C LYS A 8 -17.13 6.87 -6.11
N ARG A 9 -16.28 7.32 -7.02
CA ARG A 9 -16.66 7.96 -8.28
C ARG A 9 -15.93 7.25 -9.40
N THR A 10 -16.65 6.98 -10.48
CA THR A 10 -16.02 6.55 -11.72
C THR A 10 -15.30 7.74 -12.33
N GLN A 11 -14.01 7.56 -12.61
CA GLN A 11 -13.15 8.59 -13.18
C GLN A 11 -12.26 7.99 -14.27
N ASN A 12 -11.91 8.83 -15.24
CA ASN A 12 -10.95 8.44 -16.26
C ASN A 12 -9.53 8.40 -15.69
N ALA A 13 -8.87 7.25 -15.77
CA ALA A 13 -7.53 7.08 -15.21
C ALA A 13 -6.48 8.01 -15.85
N GLN A 14 -6.62 8.36 -17.14
CA GLN A 14 -5.68 9.28 -17.80
C GLN A 14 -5.78 10.69 -17.21
N GLN A 15 -6.99 11.15 -16.89
CA GLN A 15 -7.21 12.45 -16.25
C GLN A 15 -6.58 12.50 -14.85
N LEU A 16 -6.72 11.42 -14.07
CA LEU A 16 -6.07 11.29 -12.77
C LEU A 16 -4.53 11.34 -12.89
N ARG A 17 -3.98 10.60 -13.86
CA ARG A 17 -2.53 10.62 -14.18
C ARG A 17 -2.06 12.02 -14.58
N GLN A 18 -2.79 12.72 -15.45
CA GLN A 18 -2.47 14.09 -15.86
C GLN A 18 -2.47 15.04 -14.66
N ALA A 19 -3.52 14.99 -13.82
CA ALA A 19 -3.62 15.81 -12.63
C ALA A 19 -2.49 15.51 -11.61
N ALA A 20 -2.04 14.25 -11.51
CA ALA A 20 -0.85 13.90 -10.73
C ALA A 20 0.43 14.49 -11.32
N GLY A 21 0.59 14.44 -12.65
CA GLY A 21 1.72 15.09 -13.35
C GLY A 21 1.78 16.60 -13.10
N GLU A 22 0.64 17.29 -13.19
CA GLU A 22 0.55 18.72 -12.89
C GLU A 22 0.92 19.04 -11.43
N ARG A 23 0.48 18.21 -10.48
CA ARG A 23 0.88 18.32 -9.06
C ARG A 23 2.40 18.16 -8.91
N ALA A 24 3.00 17.20 -9.59
CA ALA A 24 4.44 16.96 -9.56
C ALA A 24 5.24 18.15 -10.12
N VAL A 25 4.78 18.77 -11.20
CA VAL A 25 5.40 20.00 -11.76
C VAL A 25 5.29 21.17 -10.78
N ARG A 26 4.16 21.32 -10.07
CA ARG A 26 4.00 22.38 -9.07
C ARG A 26 4.99 22.26 -7.91
N LEU A 27 5.35 21.05 -7.49
CA LEU A 27 6.33 20.82 -6.41
C LEU A 27 7.70 21.45 -6.70
N ASN A 28 8.11 21.50 -7.97
CA ASN A 28 9.39 22.10 -8.37
C ASN A 28 9.47 23.61 -8.09
N ARG A 29 8.31 24.28 -8.00
CA ARG A 29 8.22 25.73 -7.75
C ARG A 29 8.04 26.07 -6.28
N MET A 30 7.92 25.06 -5.42
CA MET A 30 7.70 25.26 -3.98
C MET A 30 9.05 25.29 -3.25
N SER A 31 9.23 26.26 -2.36
CA SER A 31 10.32 26.23 -1.39
C SER A 31 10.21 25.00 -0.49
N HIS A 32 11.34 24.54 0.03
CA HIS A 32 11.36 23.47 1.04
C HIS A 32 10.55 23.85 2.29
N GLY A 33 10.25 22.86 3.14
CA GLY A 33 9.44 23.03 4.35
C GLY A 33 8.12 22.26 4.33
N ILE A 34 7.40 22.35 5.46
CA ILE A 34 6.21 21.52 5.72
C ILE A 34 5.11 21.67 4.66
N ARG A 35 4.93 22.85 4.06
CA ARG A 35 3.94 23.07 3.00
C ARG A 35 4.25 22.26 1.74
N ARG A 36 5.52 22.19 1.34
CA ARG A 36 5.97 21.37 0.21
C ARG A 36 5.87 19.89 0.56
N HIS A 37 6.29 19.50 1.76
CA HIS A 37 6.13 18.13 2.22
C HIS A 37 4.68 17.66 2.15
N ALA A 38 3.74 18.44 2.68
CA ALA A 38 2.31 18.12 2.59
C ALA A 38 1.81 18.03 1.14
N ALA A 39 2.35 18.83 0.22
CA ALA A 39 2.02 18.73 -1.20
C ALA A 39 2.60 17.46 -1.85
N LEU A 40 3.79 17.03 -1.43
CA LEU A 40 4.42 15.78 -1.85
C LEU A 40 3.63 14.57 -1.35
N VAL A 41 3.19 14.58 -0.10
CA VAL A 41 2.32 13.55 0.48
C VAL A 41 0.99 13.49 -0.26
N ARG A 42 0.37 14.64 -0.58
CA ARG A 42 -0.84 14.67 -1.42
C ARG A 42 -0.63 14.09 -2.81
N LEU A 43 0.52 14.35 -3.44
CA LEU A 43 0.86 13.71 -4.72
C LEU A 43 0.98 12.19 -4.55
N PHE A 44 1.71 11.74 -3.53
CA PHE A 44 1.86 10.32 -3.21
C PHE A 44 0.49 9.64 -3.03
N ILE A 45 -0.39 10.20 -2.19
CA ILE A 45 -1.73 9.67 -1.94
C ILE A 45 -2.54 9.57 -3.24
N SER A 46 -2.61 10.64 -4.03
CA SER A 46 -3.37 10.62 -5.29
C SER A 46 -2.83 9.60 -6.31
N VAL A 47 -1.51 9.38 -6.34
CA VAL A 47 -0.91 8.34 -7.19
C VAL A 47 -1.18 6.95 -6.62
N SER A 48 -1.16 6.76 -5.30
CA SER A 48 -1.56 5.49 -4.65
C SER A 48 -2.99 5.11 -4.97
N GLU A 49 -3.94 6.06 -4.88
CA GLU A 49 -5.34 5.85 -5.25
C GLU A 49 -5.49 5.44 -6.72
N LEU A 50 -4.79 6.11 -7.64
CA LEU A 50 -4.77 5.74 -9.06
C LEU A 50 -4.22 4.32 -9.28
N VAL A 51 -3.05 4.00 -8.72
CA VAL A 51 -2.40 2.70 -8.91
C VAL A 51 -3.25 1.57 -8.31
N GLN A 52 -3.83 1.77 -7.13
CA GLN A 52 -4.75 0.83 -6.52
C GLN A 52 -5.98 0.61 -7.41
N ALA A 53 -6.58 1.67 -7.94
CA ALA A 53 -7.79 1.54 -8.75
C ALA A 53 -7.52 0.85 -10.10
N LEU A 54 -6.34 1.05 -10.70
CA LEU A 54 -5.91 0.28 -11.87
C LEU A 54 -5.74 -1.20 -11.51
N ALA A 55 -5.16 -1.52 -10.35
CA ALA A 55 -5.06 -2.90 -9.88
C ALA A 55 -6.45 -3.51 -9.62
N ASP A 56 -7.43 -2.72 -9.16
CA ASP A 56 -8.81 -3.19 -8.96
C ASP A 56 -9.45 -3.55 -10.31
N VAL A 57 -9.23 -2.75 -11.36
CA VAL A 57 -9.65 -3.09 -12.74
C VAL A 57 -8.98 -4.38 -13.24
N ASP A 58 -7.67 -4.58 -12.98
CA ASP A 58 -6.98 -5.83 -13.30
C ASP A 58 -7.66 -7.03 -12.61
N PHE A 59 -7.97 -6.88 -11.32
CA PHE A 59 -8.60 -7.94 -10.54
C PHE A 59 -10.03 -8.24 -11.02
N GLU A 60 -10.82 -7.21 -11.33
CA GLU A 60 -12.18 -7.39 -11.87
C GLU A 60 -12.16 -8.09 -13.23
N THR A 61 -11.13 -7.83 -14.04
CA THR A 61 -10.97 -8.44 -15.38
C THR A 61 -10.49 -9.90 -15.29
N CYS A 62 -9.49 -10.18 -14.43
CA CYS A 62 -8.83 -11.48 -14.37
C CYS A 62 -9.41 -12.41 -13.30
N GLY A 63 -10.13 -11.87 -12.31
CA GLY A 63 -10.64 -12.59 -11.14
C GLY A 63 -9.58 -13.03 -10.13
N ILE A 64 -8.30 -12.73 -10.38
CA ILE A 64 -7.14 -13.14 -9.58
C ILE A 64 -6.09 -12.05 -9.56
N ASP A 65 -5.43 -11.88 -8.42
CA ASP A 65 -4.30 -10.97 -8.30
C ASP A 65 -3.02 -11.56 -8.89
N THR A 66 -2.40 -10.81 -9.80
CA THR A 66 -1.13 -11.17 -10.45
C THR A 66 -0.19 -9.98 -10.40
N PHE A 67 1.12 -10.21 -10.29
CA PHE A 67 2.07 -9.09 -10.34
C PHE A 67 2.39 -8.69 -11.80
N SER A 68 1.37 -8.22 -12.52
CA SER A 68 1.45 -7.84 -13.94
C SER A 68 2.49 -6.73 -14.18
N PRO A 69 3.00 -6.54 -15.42
CA PRO A 69 3.91 -5.44 -15.73
C PRO A 69 3.37 -4.07 -15.33
N ARG A 70 2.05 -3.86 -15.50
CA ARG A 70 1.35 -2.64 -15.10
C ARG A 70 1.38 -2.45 -13.58
N GLN A 71 1.03 -3.48 -12.82
CA GLN A 71 1.08 -3.43 -11.35
C GLN A 71 2.50 -3.22 -10.83
N GLN A 72 3.49 -3.90 -11.41
CA GLN A 72 4.90 -3.72 -11.05
C GLN A 72 5.38 -2.29 -11.32
N GLN A 73 4.98 -1.68 -12.44
CA GLN A 73 5.33 -0.31 -12.76
C GLN A 73 4.68 0.68 -11.76
N GLY A 74 3.40 0.49 -11.45
CA GLY A 74 2.70 1.26 -10.43
C GLY A 74 3.36 1.14 -9.06
N ALA A 75 3.65 -0.08 -8.60
CA ALA A 75 4.31 -0.33 -7.33
C ALA A 75 5.71 0.29 -7.25
N ARG A 76 6.52 0.21 -8.33
CA ARG A 76 7.83 0.88 -8.41
C ARG A 76 7.72 2.40 -8.33
N LEU A 77 6.74 2.98 -9.03
CA LEU A 77 6.46 4.42 -8.93
C LEU A 77 6.12 4.82 -7.49
N LEU A 78 5.28 4.04 -6.81
CA LEU A 78 4.90 4.30 -5.42
C LEU A 78 6.10 4.21 -4.47
N VAL A 79 6.97 3.21 -4.61
CA VAL A 79 8.18 3.11 -3.79
C VAL A 79 9.10 4.30 -4.02
N GLY A 80 9.25 4.75 -5.26
CA GLY A 80 10.02 5.95 -5.56
C GLY A 80 9.44 7.23 -4.93
N LEU A 81 8.13 7.43 -5.03
CA LEU A 81 7.46 8.56 -4.36
C LEU A 81 7.52 8.46 -2.84
N ALA A 82 7.41 7.26 -2.28
CA ALA A 82 7.60 6.99 -0.86
C ALA A 82 9.02 7.34 -0.40
N ALA A 83 10.03 7.04 -1.21
CA ALA A 83 11.41 7.44 -0.94
C ALA A 83 11.58 8.97 -0.94
N GLU A 84 10.90 9.70 -1.84
CA GLU A 84 10.87 11.17 -1.81
C GLU A 84 10.21 11.71 -0.53
N VAL A 85 9.09 11.10 -0.10
CA VAL A 85 8.44 11.43 1.19
C VAL A 85 9.41 11.17 2.35
N ALA A 86 10.07 10.01 2.37
CA ALA A 86 11.03 9.65 3.40
C ALA A 86 12.22 10.61 3.48
N LYS A 87 12.78 11.01 2.33
CA LYS A 87 13.85 12.04 2.27
C LYS A 87 13.37 13.35 2.86
N SER A 88 12.16 13.78 2.52
CA SER A 88 11.58 15.02 3.03
C SER A 88 11.30 14.94 4.54
N TRP A 89 10.74 13.83 5.03
CA TRP A 89 10.43 13.59 6.45
C TRP A 89 11.70 13.57 7.31
N ARG A 90 12.66 12.71 6.96
CA ARG A 90 13.89 12.50 7.74
C ARG A 90 14.81 13.72 7.79
N SER A 91 14.73 14.60 6.79
CA SER A 91 15.50 15.85 6.76
C SER A 91 14.85 17.00 7.52
N GLY A 92 13.73 16.77 8.23
CA GLY A 92 12.97 17.85 8.86
C GLY A 92 12.42 18.84 7.81
N PHE A 93 12.03 18.34 6.65
CA PHE A 93 11.50 19.09 5.52
C PHE A 93 12.50 20.02 4.82
N ALA A 94 13.81 19.82 5.03
CA ALA A 94 14.84 20.65 4.41
C ALA A 94 15.04 20.39 2.90
N VAL A 95 14.56 19.25 2.39
CA VAL A 95 14.67 18.90 0.97
C VAL A 95 13.66 19.68 0.10
N GLY A 96 14.18 20.36 -0.92
CA GLY A 96 13.44 21.07 -1.96
C GLY A 96 13.57 20.42 -3.35
N GLY A 97 13.25 21.17 -4.41
CA GLY A 97 13.41 20.74 -5.80
C GLY A 97 12.23 19.95 -6.37
N GLY A 98 12.37 19.53 -7.62
CA GLY A 98 11.38 18.73 -8.33
C GLY A 98 11.38 17.25 -7.92
N ILE A 99 10.36 16.52 -8.39
CA ILE A 99 10.34 15.06 -8.31
C ILE A 99 11.39 14.48 -9.28
N ASP A 100 12.02 13.37 -8.89
CA ASP A 100 12.95 12.64 -9.74
C ASP A 100 12.38 12.40 -11.16
N PRO A 101 13.11 12.76 -12.23
CA PRO A 101 12.63 12.61 -13.61
C PRO A 101 12.28 11.17 -14.00
N GLY A 102 12.94 10.17 -13.42
CA GLY A 102 12.63 8.76 -13.63
C GLY A 102 11.24 8.41 -13.11
N LEU A 103 10.85 8.96 -11.95
CA LEU A 103 9.49 8.80 -11.42
C LEU A 103 8.44 9.50 -12.30
N LEU A 104 8.75 10.69 -12.84
CA LEU A 104 7.87 11.36 -13.79
C LEU A 104 7.68 10.52 -15.06
N LYS A 105 8.74 9.87 -15.55
CA LYS A 105 8.67 8.94 -16.69
C LYS A 105 7.82 7.71 -16.36
N LEU A 106 7.97 7.13 -15.17
CA LEU A 106 7.15 6.00 -14.71
C LEU A 106 5.67 6.40 -14.63
N LEU A 107 5.35 7.57 -14.07
CA LEU A 107 3.99 8.12 -14.00
C LEU A 107 3.41 8.32 -15.40
N ALA A 108 4.14 9.00 -16.29
CA ALA A 108 3.69 9.24 -17.66
C ALA A 108 3.50 7.95 -18.47
N GLY A 109 4.30 6.92 -18.18
CA GLY A 109 4.22 5.62 -18.83
C GLY A 109 3.17 4.68 -18.25
N LEU A 110 2.44 5.04 -17.19
CA LEU A 110 1.39 4.15 -16.65
C LEU A 110 0.30 3.95 -17.69
N ASP A 111 -0.06 2.69 -17.92
CA ASP A 111 -1.21 2.34 -18.74
C ASP A 111 -2.51 2.68 -17.98
N CYS A 112 -3.15 3.75 -18.46
CA CYS A 112 -4.36 4.32 -17.89
C CYS A 112 -5.52 4.29 -18.89
N GLN A 113 -5.55 3.32 -19.82
CA GLN A 113 -6.68 3.10 -20.73
C GLN A 113 -7.85 2.40 -20.02
N ALA A 114 -8.37 3.00 -18.96
CA ALA A 114 -9.47 2.45 -18.16
C ALA A 114 -10.28 3.56 -17.49
N GLU A 115 -11.58 3.29 -17.31
CA GLU A 115 -12.37 3.94 -16.28
C GLU A 115 -12.10 3.23 -14.95
N VAL A 116 -11.87 4.00 -13.90
CA VAL A 116 -11.50 3.49 -12.58
C VAL A 116 -12.47 4.00 -11.53
N LEU A 117 -12.80 3.14 -10.57
CA LEU A 117 -13.59 3.53 -9.42
C LEU A 117 -12.64 4.04 -8.32
N THR A 118 -12.65 5.34 -8.04
CA THR A 118 -11.76 5.97 -7.06
C THR A 118 -12.54 6.68 -5.97
N GLY A 119 -12.02 6.66 -4.75
CA GLY A 119 -12.55 7.40 -3.61
C GLY A 119 -11.40 7.83 -2.71
N SER A 120 -11.65 8.81 -1.83
CA SER A 120 -10.67 9.23 -0.84
C SER A 120 -10.30 8.06 0.04
N ALA A 121 -9.01 7.75 0.18
CA ALA A 121 -8.58 6.72 1.10
C ALA A 121 -8.91 7.11 2.56
N GLU A 122 -9.82 6.35 3.18
CA GLU A 122 -10.42 6.69 4.49
C GLU A 122 -9.38 6.88 5.59
N GLY A 123 -8.36 6.03 5.66
CA GLY A 123 -7.25 6.19 6.60
C GLY A 123 -6.65 7.58 6.62
N TYR A 124 -6.37 8.16 5.45
CA TYR A 124 -5.83 9.51 5.35
C TYR A 124 -6.87 10.59 5.63
N ALA A 125 -8.11 10.39 5.19
CA ALA A 125 -9.16 11.40 5.23
C ALA A 125 -9.88 11.51 6.58
N HIS A 126 -10.01 10.40 7.30
CA HIS A 126 -10.92 10.26 8.45
C HIS A 126 -10.23 9.70 9.69
N TYR A 127 -9.18 8.88 9.55
CA TYR A 127 -8.50 8.25 10.68
C TYR A 127 -7.20 8.95 11.07
N ALA A 128 -6.88 10.10 10.45
CA ALA A 128 -5.64 10.85 10.65
C ALA A 128 -4.39 9.96 10.51
N LEU A 129 -4.44 9.00 9.58
CA LEU A 129 -3.30 8.16 9.26
C LEU A 129 -2.26 8.96 8.47
N TYR A 130 -1.02 8.92 8.92
CA TYR A 130 0.10 9.59 8.27
C TYR A 130 0.98 8.53 7.59
N PRO A 131 1.18 8.54 6.26
CA PRO A 131 2.06 7.58 5.58
C PRO A 131 3.45 7.46 6.22
N GLU A 132 3.96 8.55 6.79
CA GLU A 132 5.26 8.63 7.45
C GLU A 132 5.36 7.70 8.66
N SER A 133 4.25 7.41 9.35
CA SER A 133 4.27 6.49 10.49
C SER A 133 4.69 5.07 10.08
N TYR A 134 4.40 4.67 8.85
CA TYR A 134 4.81 3.37 8.31
C TYR A 134 6.29 3.34 7.94
N LEU A 135 6.90 4.49 7.59
CA LEU A 135 8.35 4.57 7.43
C LEU A 135 9.05 4.28 8.75
N ASP A 136 8.58 4.93 9.82
CA ASP A 136 9.16 4.81 11.16
C ASP A 136 8.90 3.42 11.77
N ALA A 137 7.70 2.86 11.58
CA ALA A 137 7.38 1.49 12.00
C ALA A 137 8.27 0.47 11.28
N ALA A 138 8.40 0.58 9.96
CA ALA A 138 9.22 -0.31 9.16
C ALA A 138 10.70 -0.26 9.58
N GLN A 139 11.23 0.92 9.88
CA GLN A 139 12.60 1.06 10.37
C GLN A 139 12.83 0.38 11.73
N LYS A 140 11.81 0.37 12.61
CA LYS A 140 11.86 -0.26 13.93
C LYS A 140 11.60 -1.77 13.91
N SER A 141 11.02 -2.29 12.84
CA SER A 141 10.62 -3.70 12.72
C SER A 141 11.80 -4.69 12.69
N GLY A 142 13.00 -4.22 12.31
CA GLY A 142 14.17 -5.08 12.08
C GLY A 142 14.13 -5.87 10.76
N LEU A 143 13.14 -5.62 9.89
CA LEU A 143 13.09 -6.16 8.55
C LEU A 143 14.11 -5.48 7.62
N ASP A 144 14.49 -6.18 6.55
CA ASP A 144 15.46 -5.72 5.56
C ASP A 144 14.95 -5.88 4.12
N ALA A 145 15.85 -5.65 3.15
CA ALA A 145 15.55 -5.73 1.72
C ALA A 145 15.10 -7.13 1.26
N ASN A 146 15.38 -8.19 2.01
CA ASN A 146 14.94 -9.57 1.72
C ASN A 146 13.53 -9.83 2.28
N THR A 147 12.63 -8.86 2.10
CA THR A 147 11.24 -8.90 2.55
C THR A 147 10.29 -8.82 1.37
N CYS A 148 9.30 -9.72 1.32
CA CYS A 148 8.15 -9.59 0.43
C CYS A 148 7.12 -8.68 1.10
N VAL A 149 6.95 -7.47 0.57
CA VAL A 149 5.96 -6.53 1.11
C VAL A 149 4.64 -6.70 0.35
N ILE A 150 3.56 -6.94 1.09
CA ILE A 150 2.23 -7.20 0.58
C ILE A 150 1.28 -6.13 1.11
N GLY A 151 0.75 -5.30 0.21
CA GLY A 151 -0.27 -4.31 0.54
C GLY A 151 -1.68 -4.89 0.42
N VAL A 152 -2.47 -4.76 1.48
CA VAL A 152 -3.89 -5.15 1.46
C VAL A 152 -4.71 -4.02 0.90
N ARG A 153 -5.42 -4.24 -0.21
CA ARG A 153 -6.24 -3.20 -0.82
C ARG A 153 -7.48 -2.95 0.03
N SER A 154 -7.82 -1.70 0.35
CA SER A 154 -7.62 -0.43 -0.40
C SER A 154 -6.26 0.26 -0.22
N ILE A 155 -6.13 1.15 0.78
CA ILE A 155 -5.00 2.07 1.01
C ILE A 155 -3.66 1.35 1.21
N GLY A 156 -3.69 0.07 1.61
CA GLY A 156 -2.51 -0.70 1.99
C GLY A 156 -1.44 -0.83 0.90
N LEU A 157 -1.77 -0.66 -0.38
CA LEU A 157 -0.74 -0.62 -1.44
C LEU A 157 0.17 0.62 -1.32
N GLY A 158 -0.39 1.79 -1.02
CA GLY A 158 0.41 2.98 -0.74
C GLY A 158 1.26 2.78 0.51
N LEU A 159 0.64 2.32 1.61
CA LEU A 159 1.34 2.08 2.87
C LEU A 159 2.45 1.03 2.72
N ALA A 160 2.23 -0.02 1.94
CA ALA A 160 3.23 -1.02 1.60
C ALA A 160 4.43 -0.40 0.86
N ALA A 161 4.21 0.60 0.01
CA ALA A 161 5.30 1.31 -0.65
C ALA A 161 6.15 2.13 0.34
N MET A 162 5.54 2.68 1.40
CA MET A 162 6.29 3.31 2.51
C MET A 162 7.17 2.29 3.23
N VAL A 163 6.59 1.14 3.61
CA VAL A 163 7.34 0.05 4.25
C VAL A 163 8.52 -0.38 3.37
N ALA A 164 8.26 -0.67 2.09
CA ALA A 164 9.28 -1.10 1.14
C ALA A 164 10.40 -0.06 0.96
N ALA A 165 10.04 1.23 0.81
CA ALA A 165 11.02 2.31 0.71
C ALA A 165 11.87 2.46 1.97
N SER A 166 11.31 2.20 3.15
CA SER A 166 12.02 2.34 4.43
C SER A 166 13.09 1.25 4.63
N ILE A 167 12.75 -0.01 4.31
CA ILE A 167 13.63 -1.18 4.51
C ILE A 167 14.46 -1.55 3.27
N GLY A 168 14.28 -0.84 2.16
CA GLY A 168 14.97 -1.12 0.90
C GLY A 168 14.47 -2.38 0.18
N ALA A 169 13.24 -2.81 0.46
CA ALA A 169 12.66 -3.98 -0.20
C ALA A 169 12.21 -3.67 -1.64
N PRO A 170 12.05 -4.70 -2.50
CA PRO A 170 11.46 -4.54 -3.82
C PRO A 170 10.04 -3.96 -3.79
N ALA A 171 9.55 -3.56 -4.97
CA ALA A 171 8.20 -3.03 -5.11
C ALA A 171 7.14 -4.00 -4.54
N PRO A 172 6.16 -3.49 -3.76
CA PRO A 172 5.21 -4.35 -3.07
C PRO A 172 4.24 -5.03 -4.04
N PHE A 173 3.84 -6.24 -3.69
CA PHE A 173 2.69 -6.92 -4.31
C PHE A 173 1.41 -6.47 -3.60
N SER A 174 0.30 -6.32 -4.33
CA SER A 174 -0.99 -5.97 -3.72
C SER A 174 -2.00 -7.09 -3.86
N VAL A 175 -2.81 -7.31 -2.83
CA VAL A 175 -3.89 -8.29 -2.84
C VAL A 175 -5.23 -7.66 -2.47
N ARG A 176 -6.33 -8.14 -3.05
CA ARG A 176 -7.70 -7.76 -2.67
C ARG A 176 -8.38 -8.92 -1.93
N PRO A 177 -8.66 -8.75 -0.63
CA PRO A 177 -9.53 -9.67 0.07
C PRO A 177 -10.94 -9.65 -0.52
N ILE A 178 -11.49 -10.83 -0.81
CA ILE A 178 -12.84 -11.04 -1.36
C ILE A 178 -13.68 -11.94 -0.47
N GLY A 179 -14.98 -12.09 -0.78
CA GLY A 179 -15.92 -12.85 0.05
C GLY A 179 -16.60 -12.00 1.13
N HIS A 180 -17.19 -12.65 2.13
CA HIS A 180 -17.97 -11.97 3.18
C HIS A 180 -17.08 -11.01 3.99
N PRO A 181 -17.56 -9.81 4.40
CA PRO A 181 -16.76 -8.83 5.15
C PRO A 181 -16.07 -9.38 6.40
N PHE A 182 -16.61 -10.40 7.05
CA PHE A 182 -16.01 -11.05 8.23
C PHE A 182 -15.33 -12.39 7.94
N HIS A 183 -15.43 -12.91 6.71
CA HIS A 183 -14.81 -14.17 6.28
C HIS A 183 -14.19 -13.98 4.89
N ARG A 184 -13.14 -13.17 4.84
CA ARG A 184 -12.42 -12.86 3.59
C ARG A 184 -11.44 -13.98 3.24
N HIS A 185 -11.15 -14.11 1.95
CA HIS A 185 -10.07 -14.94 1.43
C HIS A 185 -9.32 -14.19 0.33
N ILE A 186 -8.14 -14.69 -0.03
CA ILE A 186 -7.29 -14.13 -1.09
C ILE A 186 -7.35 -15.04 -2.32
N ASN A 187 -7.56 -14.44 -3.49
CA ASN A 187 -7.33 -15.10 -4.77
C ASN A 187 -6.16 -14.40 -5.48
N ALA A 188 -4.95 -14.95 -5.33
CA ALA A 188 -3.73 -14.39 -5.88
C ALA A 188 -2.83 -15.49 -6.44
N ASP A 189 -2.17 -15.22 -7.56
CA ASP A 189 -1.24 -16.14 -8.22
C ASP A 189 0.02 -16.31 -7.35
N PRO A 190 0.29 -17.52 -6.84
CA PRO A 190 1.46 -17.79 -5.99
C PRO A 190 2.79 -17.47 -6.67
N ARG A 191 2.82 -17.47 -8.02
CA ARG A 191 4.02 -17.11 -8.80
C ARG A 191 4.51 -15.68 -8.51
N SER A 192 3.61 -14.80 -8.06
CA SER A 192 3.92 -13.42 -7.70
C SER A 192 4.90 -13.31 -6.51
N ILE A 193 4.98 -14.35 -5.67
CA ILE A 193 5.85 -14.36 -4.48
C ILE A 193 6.85 -15.52 -4.43
N THR A 194 6.99 -16.30 -5.51
CA THR A 194 7.83 -17.51 -5.56
C THR A 194 9.27 -17.27 -5.11
N THR A 195 9.87 -16.15 -5.48
CA THR A 195 11.26 -15.82 -5.11
C THR A 195 11.46 -15.78 -3.60
N TRP A 196 10.53 -15.16 -2.86
CA TRP A 196 10.60 -15.10 -1.39
C TRP A 196 10.10 -16.38 -0.74
N LYS A 197 9.08 -17.01 -1.32
CA LYS A 197 8.55 -18.29 -0.84
C LYS A 197 9.66 -19.35 -0.76
N ASN A 198 10.48 -19.43 -1.79
CA ASN A 198 11.56 -20.42 -1.90
C ASN A 198 12.85 -20.03 -1.16
N ASN A 199 12.90 -18.84 -0.55
CA ASN A 199 14.03 -18.40 0.26
C ASN A 199 13.67 -18.50 1.76
N PRO A 200 14.25 -19.44 2.53
CA PRO A 200 13.95 -19.59 3.96
C PRO A 200 14.28 -18.36 4.81
N SER A 201 15.25 -17.55 4.37
CA SER A 201 15.64 -16.32 5.07
C SER A 201 14.72 -15.14 4.78
N ALA A 202 13.88 -15.23 3.73
CA ALA A 202 13.00 -14.13 3.37
C ALA A 202 11.87 -13.94 4.39
N ARG A 203 11.53 -12.68 4.64
CA ARG A 203 10.40 -12.28 5.50
C ARG A 203 9.23 -11.80 4.67
N PHE A 204 8.06 -11.68 5.30
CA PHE A 204 6.84 -11.17 4.69
C PHE A 204 6.29 -10.05 5.55
N ALA A 205 5.96 -8.92 4.92
CA ALA A 205 5.32 -7.78 5.57
C ALA A 205 3.91 -7.62 5.02
N VAL A 206 2.88 -7.77 5.85
CA VAL A 206 1.48 -7.56 5.49
C VAL A 206 1.06 -6.18 5.98
N VAL A 207 0.70 -5.29 5.06
CA VAL A 207 0.53 -3.86 5.34
C VAL A 207 -0.89 -3.42 5.03
N ASP A 208 -1.56 -2.85 6.03
CA ASP A 208 -2.94 -2.37 5.92
C ASP A 208 -3.23 -1.30 6.99
N GLU A 209 -4.27 -0.49 6.81
CA GLU A 209 -4.75 0.40 7.87
C GLU A 209 -5.43 -0.36 9.02
N GLY A 210 -5.95 -1.57 8.76
CA GLY A 210 -6.64 -2.38 9.76
C GLY A 210 -5.78 -2.78 10.98
N PRO A 211 -6.35 -3.54 11.91
CA PRO A 211 -7.63 -4.24 11.82
C PRO A 211 -8.84 -3.39 12.23
N GLY A 212 -9.93 -3.48 11.47
CA GLY A 212 -11.25 -2.94 11.86
C GLY A 212 -12.08 -3.90 12.73
N LEU A 213 -13.39 -3.93 12.51
CA LEU A 213 -14.35 -4.72 13.31
C LEU A 213 -14.01 -6.21 13.42
N SER A 214 -13.52 -6.84 12.35
CA SER A 214 -13.21 -8.28 12.31
C SER A 214 -11.74 -8.62 12.11
N GLY A 215 -10.95 -7.70 11.57
CA GLY A 215 -9.57 -7.99 11.11
C GLY A 215 -9.47 -9.00 9.96
N SER A 216 -10.59 -9.33 9.30
CA SER A 216 -10.67 -10.40 8.30
C SER A 216 -9.74 -10.21 7.09
N SER A 217 -9.55 -8.96 6.64
CA SER A 217 -8.70 -8.63 5.49
C SER A 217 -7.24 -9.03 5.72
N MET A 218 -6.66 -8.59 6.83
CA MET A 218 -5.29 -8.92 7.21
C MET A 218 -5.16 -10.42 7.53
N HIS A 219 -6.13 -10.99 8.25
CA HIS A 219 -6.16 -12.42 8.53
C HIS A 219 -6.16 -13.28 7.26
N ALA A 220 -6.94 -12.91 6.24
CA ALA A 220 -7.02 -13.62 4.96
C ALA A 220 -5.65 -13.70 4.26
N VAL A 221 -4.85 -12.62 4.31
CA VAL A 221 -3.49 -12.64 3.75
C VAL A 221 -2.57 -13.59 4.51
N VAL A 222 -2.64 -13.59 5.83
CA VAL A 222 -1.86 -14.53 6.65
C VAL A 222 -2.25 -15.98 6.38
N VAL A 223 -3.55 -16.27 6.24
CA VAL A 223 -4.04 -17.60 5.87
C VAL A 223 -3.50 -18.03 4.52
N TRP A 224 -3.60 -17.17 3.50
CA TRP A 224 -3.07 -17.44 2.17
C TRP A 224 -1.55 -17.72 2.17
N LEU A 225 -0.77 -16.93 2.92
CA LEU A 225 0.68 -17.18 3.07
C LEU A 225 0.97 -18.53 3.74
N ARG A 226 0.19 -18.90 4.77
CA ARG A 226 0.34 -20.19 5.47
C ARG A 226 -0.04 -21.38 4.58
N GLU A 227 -1.08 -21.25 3.76
CA GLU A 227 -1.45 -22.26 2.75
C GLU A 227 -0.33 -22.48 1.72
N LEU A 228 0.49 -21.45 1.48
CA LEU A 228 1.68 -21.54 0.65
C LEU A 228 2.91 -22.08 1.39
N GLY A 229 2.78 -22.46 2.66
CA GLY A 229 3.85 -23.02 3.49
C GLY A 229 4.77 -21.97 4.13
N ILE A 230 4.31 -20.72 4.28
CA ILE A 230 5.05 -19.69 4.99
C ILE A 230 4.72 -19.76 6.48
N ASP A 231 5.75 -19.95 7.31
CA ASP A 231 5.63 -19.98 8.75
C ASP A 231 5.24 -18.60 9.32
N THR A 232 4.44 -18.61 10.40
CA THR A 232 3.88 -17.38 11.00
C THR A 232 4.94 -16.45 11.57
N ASP A 233 6.06 -16.99 12.05
CA ASP A 233 7.20 -16.22 12.56
C ASP A 233 7.95 -15.44 11.46
N ARG A 234 7.72 -15.77 10.19
CA ARG A 234 8.23 -15.04 9.03
C ARG A 234 7.31 -13.90 8.59
N ILE A 235 6.13 -13.76 9.17
CA ILE A 235 5.10 -12.81 8.77
C ILE A 235 4.98 -11.68 9.80
N HIS A 236 5.30 -10.46 9.40
CA HIS A 236 5.18 -9.24 10.18
C HIS A 236 3.96 -8.43 9.71
N LEU A 237 3.15 -7.92 10.64
CA LEU A 237 1.99 -7.11 10.31
C LEU A 237 2.31 -5.63 10.53
N PHE A 238 1.89 -4.77 9.62
CA PHE A 238 1.95 -3.33 9.75
C PHE A 238 0.53 -2.76 9.80
N PRO A 239 -0.08 -2.66 10.99
CA PRO A 239 -1.38 -2.05 11.20
C PRO A 239 -1.27 -0.54 11.47
N SER A 240 -2.39 0.19 11.44
CA SER A 240 -2.41 1.60 11.89
C SER A 240 -2.35 1.75 13.42
N HIS A 241 -2.64 0.68 14.17
CA HIS A 241 -2.66 0.68 15.63
C HIS A 241 -2.35 -0.69 16.23
N SER A 242 -1.94 -0.71 17.51
CA SER A 242 -1.67 -1.94 18.25
C SER A 242 -2.92 -2.63 18.82
N GLY A 243 -4.09 -1.97 18.75
CA GLY A 243 -5.37 -2.57 19.11
C GLY A 243 -5.67 -3.80 18.24
N GLY A 244 -6.10 -4.90 18.87
CA GLY A 244 -6.53 -6.09 18.14
C GLY A 244 -7.82 -5.88 17.34
N PRO A 245 -8.23 -6.87 16.54
CA PRO A 245 -9.48 -6.80 15.80
C PRO A 245 -10.68 -6.75 16.76
N GLY A 246 -11.76 -6.10 16.32
CA GLY A 246 -12.94 -5.81 17.13
C GLY A 246 -13.81 -7.00 17.54
N THR A 247 -15.06 -6.71 17.93
CA THR A 247 -16.01 -7.71 18.46
C THR A 247 -16.38 -8.78 17.45
N GLU A 248 -16.40 -8.43 16.15
CA GLU A 248 -16.75 -9.32 15.03
C GLU A 248 -15.57 -10.22 14.59
N ALA A 249 -14.44 -10.16 15.29
CA ALA A 249 -13.28 -10.98 14.99
C ALA A 249 -13.52 -12.45 15.36
N SER A 250 -13.26 -13.35 14.41
CA SER A 250 -13.23 -14.78 14.68
C SER A 250 -12.10 -15.13 15.66
N ARG A 251 -12.18 -16.32 16.26
CA ARG A 251 -11.12 -16.82 17.14
C ARG A 251 -9.78 -16.91 16.41
N GLU A 252 -9.80 -17.38 15.17
CA GLU A 252 -8.63 -17.56 14.30
C GLU A 252 -7.99 -16.22 13.93
N ALA A 253 -8.79 -15.19 13.67
CA ALA A 253 -8.30 -13.84 13.41
C ALA A 253 -7.59 -13.26 14.65
N ARG A 254 -8.16 -13.45 15.86
CA ARG A 254 -7.53 -13.04 17.13
C ARG A 254 -6.25 -13.81 17.43
N GLU A 255 -6.22 -15.11 17.17
CA GLU A 255 -5.02 -15.95 17.33
C GLU A 255 -3.92 -15.58 16.33
N THR A 256 -4.30 -15.23 15.10
CA THR A 256 -3.34 -14.73 14.09
C THR A 256 -2.71 -13.43 14.56
N TRP A 257 -3.53 -12.48 15.02
CA TRP A 257 -3.07 -11.19 15.52
C TRP A 257 -2.11 -11.31 16.71
N SER A 258 -2.38 -12.26 17.63
CA SER A 258 -1.54 -12.45 18.81
C SER A 258 -0.19 -13.09 18.49
N ARG A 259 -0.12 -13.94 17.45
CA ARG A 259 1.09 -14.67 17.06
C ARG A 259 2.02 -13.91 16.14
N CYS A 260 1.49 -13.09 15.23
CA CYS A 260 2.35 -12.31 14.35
C CYS A 260 3.02 -11.16 15.11
N PRO A 261 4.30 -10.84 14.82
CA PRO A 261 4.93 -9.59 15.22
C PRO A 261 4.26 -8.38 14.53
N LYS A 262 4.33 -7.24 15.22
CA LYS A 262 3.82 -5.92 14.83
C LYS A 262 4.86 -4.86 15.20
#